data_AF-G2QML6-F1
#
_entry.id   AF-G2QML6-F1
#
_cell.length_a   1.000
_cell.length_b   1.000
_cell.length_c   1.000
_cell.angle_alpha   90.00
_cell.angle_beta   90.00
_cell.angle_gamma   90.00
#
_symmetry.space_group_name_H-M   'P 1'
#
loop_
_entity.id
_entity.type
_entity.pdbx_description
1 polymer ?
#
loop_
_entity_poly.entity_id
_entity_poly.type
_entity_poly.pdbx_seq_one_letter_code
_entity_poly.pdbx_strand_id
1 'polypeptide(L)'
;MTAMTGSKPEQPDSPPKQLHIGAINPFALVEALLGRKLDWDKTSTGYLLASILQTDYEELFDMRFHSILYAGIRLNDRGDKAEPIPAKEMHTLTERDLVTPDFSKVEKLGDLGKMGIKDLESIRVKHAAMSNGNLRLTLEPRAVGKTLRNSEMTTTLRELCTPFRIHKEAEWTPPNGTWTDLGACYSPTAAAFSNQVQGATSNSWLIAALTSVAWSDPATIKHYAGRPASSNHASCCSRGGGGGGGDDDDDVVAGSASECRLSIKFHSKGGDKDAPTRTVTVNCELPTNKSSSMLMYCRPSSVNAMPVSRVRACGGGDLWPALYEKAFAQWITTATTDDDDDDEGIDEDSHDGHGLHHGHHGHHGHHGHHHDRSEEEEVRQQRKHQRPDLTQTAHGDPVKAMAQLTGREAQYFFTDSRTGADLLGLVRAHCVNQQAVYPAVAWTRPSHPAFRGCTLAGNVAYSVLGWAAPQERKRYVILRHPWGVTEPEGLASGYYPGVVGGSGSGLDVRFWPPAAMLDSRGVFAVEAAAFKEYFAGLGVAK
;
A
#
# COMPACT_ATOMS: atom_id res chain seq x y z
N MET A 1 8.44 -10.38 -45.87
CA MET A 1 7.17 -10.77 -45.24
C MET A 1 7.24 -12.26 -44.93
N THR A 2 7.69 -12.60 -43.72
CA THR A 2 7.75 -13.99 -43.26
C THR A 2 6.56 -14.18 -42.33
N ALA A 3 5.63 -15.04 -42.72
CA ALA A 3 4.43 -15.33 -41.96
C ALA A 3 4.81 -15.86 -40.57
N MET A 4 4.42 -15.15 -39.50
CA MET A 4 4.45 -15.71 -38.16
C MET A 4 3.38 -16.80 -38.10
N THR A 5 3.82 -18.04 -38.05
CA THR A 5 2.99 -19.20 -37.71
C THR A 5 2.26 -18.90 -36.40
N GLY A 6 0.92 -18.88 -36.43
CA GLY A 6 0.09 -18.64 -35.27
C GLY A 6 0.38 -19.68 -34.19
N SER A 7 1.09 -19.27 -33.14
CA SER A 7 1.10 -20.01 -31.89
C SER A 7 -0.31 -20.01 -31.34
N LYS A 8 -0.80 -21.21 -30.98
CA LYS A 8 -2.06 -21.38 -30.26
C LYS A 8 -2.01 -20.45 -29.03
N PRO A 9 -3.08 -19.69 -28.71
CA PRO A 9 -3.07 -18.82 -27.54
C PRO A 9 -2.73 -19.65 -26.31
N GLU A 10 -1.72 -19.19 -25.57
CA GLU A 10 -1.21 -19.91 -24.40
C GLU A 10 -2.34 -19.98 -23.36
N GLN A 11 -2.61 -21.19 -22.86
CA GLN A 11 -3.68 -21.37 -21.89
C GLN A 11 -3.27 -20.77 -20.53
N PRO A 12 -4.21 -20.12 -19.81
CA PRO A 12 -3.99 -19.72 -18.43
C PRO A 12 -3.65 -20.92 -17.56
N ASP A 13 -2.77 -20.71 -16.59
CA ASP A 13 -2.51 -21.68 -15.54
C ASP A 13 -3.69 -21.75 -14.55
N SER A 14 -3.76 -22.83 -13.79
CA SER A 14 -4.71 -22.92 -12.68
C SER A 14 -4.47 -21.81 -11.67
N PRO A 15 -5.52 -21.10 -11.21
CA PRO A 15 -5.38 -20.07 -10.19
C PRO A 15 -4.68 -20.61 -8.93
N PRO A 16 -3.77 -19.84 -8.31
CA PRO A 16 -3.17 -20.22 -7.04
C PRO A 16 -4.25 -20.28 -5.96
N LYS A 17 -4.11 -21.23 -5.03
CA LYS A 17 -5.00 -21.31 -3.85
C LYS A 17 -4.93 -20.02 -3.03
N GLN A 18 -3.71 -19.60 -2.72
CA GLN A 18 -3.40 -18.37 -2.01
C GLN A 18 -2.19 -17.70 -2.63
N LEU A 19 -2.19 -16.38 -2.61
CA LEU A 19 -1.13 -15.55 -3.15
C LEU A 19 -1.00 -14.30 -2.27
N HIS A 20 0.13 -14.18 -1.58
CA HIS A 20 0.38 -13.14 -0.57
C HIS A 20 1.39 -12.12 -1.07
N ILE A 21 1.02 -11.34 -2.11
CA ILE A 21 1.89 -10.29 -2.67
C ILE A 21 1.68 -8.99 -1.91
N GLY A 22 2.77 -8.39 -1.45
CA GLY A 22 2.73 -7.18 -0.64
C GLY A 22 4.11 -6.82 -0.09
N ALA A 23 4.49 -5.56 -0.26
CA ALA A 23 5.55 -4.91 0.51
C ALA A 23 5.14 -3.46 0.77
N ILE A 24 5.42 -2.92 1.95
CA ILE A 24 5.08 -1.55 2.31
C ILE A 24 5.94 -0.56 1.52
N ASN A 25 5.37 0.60 1.15
CA ASN A 25 6.18 1.70 0.61
C ASN A 25 7.09 2.29 1.72
N PRO A 26 8.42 2.15 1.64
CA PRO A 26 9.33 2.60 2.70
C PRO A 26 9.25 4.11 2.94
N PHE A 27 9.09 4.90 1.89
CA PHE A 27 9.01 6.35 1.98
C PHE A 27 7.74 6.77 2.73
N ALA A 28 6.59 6.21 2.34
CA ALA A 28 5.33 6.50 2.99
C ALA A 28 5.30 6.05 4.46
N LEU A 29 5.89 4.89 4.76
CA LEU A 29 6.02 4.38 6.12
C LEU A 29 6.82 5.34 7.00
N VAL A 30 8.00 5.78 6.52
CA VAL A 30 8.85 6.70 7.28
C VAL A 30 8.22 8.08 7.41
N GLU A 31 7.55 8.59 6.37
CA GLU A 31 6.78 9.84 6.46
C GLU A 31 5.67 9.78 7.52
N ALA A 32 4.95 8.65 7.59
CA ALA A 32 3.91 8.42 8.58
C ALA A 32 4.47 8.34 10.01
N LEU A 33 5.67 7.77 10.19
CA LEU A 33 6.37 7.71 11.48
C LEU A 33 6.92 9.07 11.91
N LEU A 34 7.58 9.79 11.01
CA LEU A 34 8.23 11.07 11.32
C LEU A 34 7.25 12.26 11.36
N GLY A 35 6.08 12.12 10.74
CA GLY A 35 5.13 13.21 10.59
C GLY A 35 5.66 14.39 9.78
N ARG A 36 6.52 14.11 8.78
CA ARG A 36 7.03 15.10 7.81
C ARG A 36 7.27 14.44 6.47
N LYS A 37 7.24 15.24 5.41
CA LYS A 37 7.54 14.81 4.04
C LYS A 37 9.01 14.46 3.86
N LEU A 38 9.30 13.42 3.10
CA LEU A 38 10.63 13.09 2.63
C LEU A 38 10.85 13.58 1.20
N ASP A 39 12.10 13.85 0.87
CA ASP A 39 12.50 14.11 -0.51
C ASP A 39 13.00 12.80 -1.12
N TRP A 40 12.15 12.16 -1.93
CA TRP A 40 12.41 10.80 -2.41
C TRP A 40 13.54 10.76 -3.43
N ASP A 41 13.84 11.91 -4.05
CA ASP A 41 14.87 12.03 -5.09
C ASP A 41 16.27 12.24 -4.51
N LYS A 42 16.39 12.46 -3.20
CA LYS A 42 17.68 12.65 -2.54
C LYS A 42 18.35 11.33 -2.18
N THR A 43 19.60 11.16 -2.60
CA THR A 43 20.46 10.03 -2.21
C THR A 43 20.56 9.83 -0.69
N SER A 44 20.52 10.92 0.08
CA SER A 44 20.55 10.87 1.55
C SER A 44 19.32 10.17 2.16
N THR A 45 18.21 10.10 1.42
CA THR A 45 16.97 9.48 1.89
C THR A 45 17.13 7.98 2.10
N GLY A 46 17.93 7.29 1.29
CA GLY A 46 18.22 5.86 1.50
C GLY A 46 18.85 5.57 2.87
N TYR A 47 19.80 6.39 3.31
CA TYR A 47 20.39 6.29 4.65
C TYR A 47 19.38 6.54 5.76
N LEU A 48 18.47 7.50 5.56
CA LEU A 48 17.41 7.79 6.52
C LEU A 48 16.42 6.62 6.63
N LEU A 49 16.03 6.02 5.50
CA LEU A 49 15.18 4.83 5.47
C LEU A 49 15.86 3.67 6.21
N ALA A 50 17.11 3.38 5.89
CA ALA A 50 17.86 2.30 6.53
C ALA A 50 17.99 2.49 8.05
N SER A 51 18.23 3.73 8.49
CA SER A 51 18.34 4.08 9.91
C SER A 51 17.03 3.91 10.66
N ILE A 52 15.92 4.43 10.11
CA ILE A 52 14.61 4.39 10.79
C ILE A 52 14.00 2.98 10.76
N LEU A 53 14.16 2.26 9.64
CA LEU A 53 13.64 0.91 9.46
C LEU A 53 14.60 -0.17 9.97
N GLN A 54 15.77 0.22 10.47
CA GLN A 54 16.81 -0.63 11.07
C GLN A 54 17.19 -1.84 10.20
N THR A 55 17.21 -1.65 8.88
CA THR A 55 17.63 -2.63 7.89
C THR A 55 18.52 -1.92 6.88
N ASP A 56 19.65 -2.53 6.50
CA ASP A 56 20.52 -1.97 5.47
C ASP A 56 19.72 -1.68 4.19
N TYR A 57 19.97 -0.55 3.54
CA TYR A 57 19.18 -0.12 2.38
C TYR A 57 19.11 -1.21 1.29
N GLU A 58 20.27 -1.83 1.02
CA GLU A 58 20.41 -2.90 0.03
C GLU A 58 19.64 -4.17 0.40
N GLU A 59 19.28 -4.35 1.66
CA GLU A 59 18.57 -5.53 2.17
C GLU A 59 17.08 -5.23 2.38
N LEU A 60 16.68 -3.96 2.32
CA LEU A 60 15.34 -3.51 2.64
C LEU A 60 14.27 -4.09 1.71
N PHE A 61 14.64 -4.37 0.45
CA PHE A 61 13.77 -4.75 -0.65
C PHE A 61 13.76 -6.25 -0.98
N ASP A 62 14.33 -7.08 -0.09
CA ASP A 62 14.37 -8.52 -0.28
C ASP A 62 13.92 -9.25 1.00
N MET A 63 12.89 -10.07 0.86
CA MET A 63 12.23 -10.75 1.98
C MET A 63 13.16 -11.68 2.77
N ARG A 64 14.26 -12.16 2.17
CA ARG A 64 15.28 -12.96 2.89
C ARG A 64 15.93 -12.24 4.06
N PHE A 65 15.88 -10.90 4.08
CA PHE A 65 16.47 -10.10 5.14
C PHE A 65 15.48 -9.68 6.22
N HIS A 66 14.25 -10.22 6.19
CA HIS A 66 13.25 -10.00 7.23
C HIS A 66 12.92 -8.52 7.45
N SER A 67 13.07 -7.70 6.40
CA SER A 67 12.76 -6.26 6.41
C SER A 67 11.33 -5.99 6.88
N ILE A 68 11.14 -4.90 7.62
CA ILE A 68 9.82 -4.44 8.06
C ILE A 68 8.86 -4.16 6.90
N LEU A 69 9.36 -3.97 5.68
CA LEU A 69 8.51 -3.82 4.50
C LEU A 69 7.62 -5.05 4.25
N TYR A 70 8.00 -6.21 4.77
CA TYR A 70 7.28 -7.47 4.67
C TYR A 70 6.53 -7.83 5.97
N ALA A 71 6.22 -6.85 6.81
CA ALA A 71 5.53 -7.08 8.08
C ALA A 71 4.31 -8.01 7.94
N GLY A 72 4.28 -9.07 8.75
CA GLY A 72 3.21 -10.07 8.76
C GLY A 72 3.32 -11.20 7.73
N ILE A 73 4.33 -11.20 6.86
CA ILE A 73 4.62 -12.31 5.92
C ILE A 73 6.11 -12.66 5.93
N ARG A 74 6.44 -13.91 5.61
CA ARG A 74 7.82 -14.40 5.50
C ARG A 74 8.00 -15.30 4.29
N LEU A 75 9.26 -15.56 3.96
CA LEU A 75 9.61 -16.55 2.96
C LEU A 75 9.32 -17.97 3.50
N ASN A 76 8.69 -18.82 2.70
CA ASN A 76 8.50 -20.22 3.06
C ASN A 76 9.81 -21.02 3.07
N ASP A 77 9.77 -22.25 3.57
CA ASP A 77 10.96 -23.11 3.69
C ASP A 77 11.69 -23.37 2.36
N ARG A 78 10.97 -23.35 1.24
CA ARG A 78 11.54 -23.56 -0.10
C ARG A 78 12.19 -22.30 -0.69
N GLY A 79 11.96 -21.14 -0.10
CA GLY A 79 12.51 -19.88 -0.59
C GLY A 79 11.78 -19.29 -1.80
N ASP A 80 10.63 -19.83 -2.20
CA ASP A 80 9.98 -19.53 -3.48
C ASP A 80 8.68 -18.73 -3.35
N LYS A 81 8.07 -18.68 -2.17
CA LYS A 81 6.79 -18.02 -1.92
C LYS A 81 6.75 -17.30 -0.57
N ALA A 82 5.88 -16.29 -0.50
CA ALA A 82 5.53 -15.63 0.76
C ALA A 82 4.38 -16.39 1.45
N GLU A 83 4.47 -16.51 2.78
CA GLU A 83 3.44 -17.06 3.65
C GLU A 83 3.14 -16.11 4.82
N PRO A 84 1.92 -16.11 5.37
CA PRO A 84 1.58 -15.33 6.54
C PRO A 84 2.37 -15.79 7.77
N ILE A 85 2.81 -14.84 8.58
CA ILE A 85 3.35 -15.11 9.91
C ILE A 85 2.16 -15.25 10.87
N PRO A 86 2.04 -16.36 11.62
CA PRO A 86 0.97 -16.52 12.60
C PRO A 86 0.98 -15.39 13.64
N ALA A 87 -0.20 -14.90 14.05
CA ALA A 87 -0.30 -13.79 15.01
C ALA A 87 0.45 -14.02 16.33
N LYS A 88 0.57 -15.28 16.77
CA LYS A 88 1.33 -15.70 17.96
C LYS A 88 2.86 -15.57 17.82
N GLU A 89 3.37 -15.55 16.58
CA GLU A 89 4.78 -15.37 16.24
C GLU A 89 5.13 -13.91 15.98
N MET A 90 4.15 -13.00 16.05
CA MET A 90 4.35 -11.56 15.93
C MET A 90 4.68 -10.98 17.30
N HIS A 91 5.92 -10.53 17.47
CA HIS A 91 6.45 -10.01 18.73
C HIS A 91 6.49 -8.48 18.75
N THR A 92 6.09 -7.91 19.88
CA THR A 92 6.16 -6.46 20.11
C THR A 92 7.45 -6.09 20.82
N LEU A 93 8.24 -5.20 20.22
CA LEU A 93 9.46 -4.66 20.79
C LEU A 93 9.16 -3.45 21.68
N THR A 94 9.87 -3.36 22.79
CA THR A 94 9.86 -2.21 23.71
C THR A 94 11.02 -1.26 23.40
N GLU A 95 10.99 -0.04 23.94
CA GLU A 95 12.10 0.91 23.79
C GLU A 95 13.43 0.34 24.30
N ARG A 96 13.39 -0.51 25.34
CA ARG A 96 14.58 -1.20 25.88
C ARG A 96 15.20 -2.18 24.89
N ASP A 97 14.38 -2.83 24.06
CA ASP A 97 14.84 -3.79 23.06
C ASP A 97 15.62 -3.09 21.93
N LEU A 98 15.30 -1.83 21.65
CA LEU A 98 15.88 -1.03 20.55
C LEU A 98 17.12 -0.23 20.95
N VAL A 99 17.59 -0.35 22.21
CA VAL A 99 18.76 0.40 22.68
C VAL A 99 20.02 -0.13 22.00
N THR A 100 20.68 0.74 21.23
CA THR A 100 22.01 0.47 20.69
C THR A 100 23.03 0.49 21.83
N PRO A 101 23.83 -0.57 22.02
CA PRO A 101 24.91 -0.55 22.98
C PRO A 101 25.97 0.50 22.63
N ASP A 102 26.59 1.06 23.66
CA ASP A 102 27.69 1.99 23.50
C ASP A 102 28.99 1.24 23.17
N PHE A 103 29.46 1.39 21.92
CA PHE A 103 30.71 0.81 21.44
C PHE A 103 31.92 1.75 21.55
N SER A 104 31.79 2.94 22.15
CA SER A 104 32.87 3.94 22.24
C SER A 104 34.12 3.45 22.98
N LYS A 105 33.98 2.42 23.83
CA LYS A 105 35.06 1.83 24.65
C LYS A 105 35.71 0.60 24.01
N VAL A 106 35.35 0.24 22.79
CA VAL A 106 35.92 -0.91 22.08
C VAL A 106 37.23 -0.50 21.40
N GLU A 107 38.35 -1.05 21.87
CA GLU A 107 39.68 -0.78 21.30
C GLU A 107 40.21 -1.98 20.49
N LYS A 108 39.80 -3.20 20.85
CA LYS A 108 40.21 -4.46 20.20
C LYS A 108 38.99 -5.32 19.89
N LEU A 109 39.08 -6.19 18.89
CA LEU A 109 38.00 -7.13 18.53
C LEU A 109 37.51 -7.97 19.72
N GLY A 110 38.41 -8.37 20.62
CA GLY A 110 38.05 -9.11 21.84
C GLY A 110 37.20 -8.32 22.83
N ASP A 111 37.20 -6.98 22.78
CA ASP A 111 36.37 -6.15 23.66
C ASP A 111 34.88 -6.23 23.32
N LEU A 112 34.54 -6.67 22.10
CA LEU A 112 33.15 -6.93 21.72
C LEU A 112 32.47 -7.98 22.62
N GLY A 113 33.25 -8.94 23.14
CA GLY A 113 32.78 -9.91 24.13
C GLY A 113 32.25 -9.24 25.41
N LYS A 114 32.88 -8.14 25.83
CA LYS A 114 32.45 -7.35 27.00
C LYS A 114 31.17 -6.56 26.74
N MET A 115 30.85 -6.32 25.46
CA MET A 115 29.62 -5.65 25.01
C MET A 115 28.45 -6.62 24.79
N GLY A 116 28.59 -7.88 25.22
CA GLY A 116 27.56 -8.90 25.10
C GLY A 116 27.60 -9.67 23.78
N ILE A 117 28.53 -9.34 22.86
CA ILE A 117 28.72 -10.07 21.61
C ILE A 117 29.55 -11.33 21.90
N LYS A 118 28.86 -12.44 22.13
CA LYS A 118 29.48 -13.76 22.33
C LYS A 118 29.82 -14.42 20.99
N ASP A 119 30.70 -15.42 21.03
CA ASP A 119 31.03 -16.28 19.88
C ASP A 119 31.44 -15.53 18.62
N LEU A 120 32.39 -14.59 18.77
CA LEU A 120 32.90 -13.71 17.71
C LEU A 120 33.25 -14.42 16.39
N GLU A 121 33.77 -15.65 16.49
CA GLU A 121 34.16 -16.47 15.34
C GLU A 121 32.97 -16.93 14.49
N SER A 122 31.79 -17.03 15.09
CA SER A 122 30.55 -17.45 14.42
C SER A 122 29.77 -16.28 13.80
N ILE A 123 30.18 -15.04 14.08
CA ILE A 123 29.44 -13.85 13.63
C ILE A 123 29.56 -13.72 12.13
N ARG A 124 28.39 -13.61 11.49
CA ARG A 124 28.32 -13.40 10.05
C ARG A 124 28.90 -12.02 9.70
N VAL A 125 29.88 -12.03 8.81
CA VAL A 125 30.37 -10.83 8.12
C VAL A 125 29.42 -10.53 6.97
N LYS A 126 28.69 -9.41 7.04
CA LYS A 126 27.82 -8.95 5.94
C LYS A 126 28.63 -8.33 4.80
N HIS A 127 29.66 -7.57 5.16
CA HIS A 127 30.51 -6.85 4.22
C HIS A 127 31.93 -6.77 4.76
N ALA A 128 32.91 -6.93 3.86
CA ALA A 128 34.32 -6.76 4.14
C ALA A 128 34.98 -6.01 2.99
N ALA A 129 35.63 -4.89 3.28
CA ALA A 129 36.38 -4.13 2.28
C ALA A 129 37.66 -3.53 2.85
N MET A 130 38.69 -3.48 2.02
CA MET A 130 39.93 -2.75 2.30
C MET A 130 39.80 -1.32 1.77
N SER A 131 40.07 -0.32 2.62
CA SER A 131 40.09 1.09 2.22
C SER A 131 41.17 1.85 2.99
N ASN A 132 42.08 2.50 2.27
CA ASN A 132 43.20 3.27 2.83
C ASN A 132 44.04 2.45 3.85
N GLY A 133 44.29 1.17 3.54
CA GLY A 133 45.02 0.25 4.43
C GLY A 133 44.21 -0.27 5.62
N ASN A 134 42.96 0.15 5.80
CA ASN A 134 42.08 -0.31 6.87
C ASN A 134 41.09 -1.36 6.38
N LEU A 135 40.91 -2.43 7.15
CA LEU A 135 39.84 -3.40 6.96
C LEU A 135 38.56 -2.86 7.59
N ARG A 136 37.51 -2.67 6.79
CA ARG A 136 36.17 -2.31 7.25
C ARG A 136 35.28 -3.54 7.20
N LEU A 137 34.73 -3.91 8.35
CA LEU A 137 33.80 -5.03 8.50
C LEU A 137 32.43 -4.54 8.95
N THR A 138 31.38 -5.01 8.30
CA THR A 138 30.01 -4.93 8.80
C THR A 138 29.64 -6.29 9.35
N LEU A 139 29.42 -6.37 10.66
CA LEU A 139 29.10 -7.61 11.37
C LEU A 139 27.60 -7.66 11.68
N GLU A 140 27.02 -8.86 11.67
CA GLU A 140 25.64 -9.10 12.12
C GLU A 140 25.63 -9.89 13.43
N PRO A 141 25.89 -9.23 14.58
CA PRO A 141 25.84 -9.88 15.89
C PRO A 141 24.38 -10.07 16.32
N ARG A 142 23.83 -11.28 16.17
CA ARG A 142 22.43 -11.58 16.55
C ARG A 142 22.14 -11.51 18.06
N ALA A 143 23.15 -11.33 18.90
CA ALA A 143 23.03 -11.39 20.36
C ALA A 143 22.88 -10.02 21.04
N VAL A 144 22.98 -8.91 20.31
CA VAL A 144 23.16 -7.58 20.92
C VAL A 144 22.18 -6.56 20.32
N GLY A 145 21.14 -6.24 21.10
CA GLY A 145 20.02 -5.40 20.67
C GLY A 145 19.08 -6.14 19.72
N LYS A 146 17.79 -5.84 19.77
CA LYS A 146 16.84 -6.29 18.74
C LYS A 146 16.67 -5.18 17.72
N THR A 147 16.50 -5.57 16.47
CA THR A 147 16.19 -4.64 15.38
C THR A 147 14.76 -4.85 14.90
N LEU A 148 14.19 -3.83 14.25
CA LEU A 148 12.92 -3.99 13.55
C LEU A 148 13.01 -5.08 12.47
N ARG A 149 12.00 -5.95 12.44
CA ARG A 149 11.85 -7.06 11.48
C ARG A 149 10.39 -7.25 11.08
N ASN A 150 10.15 -8.06 10.06
CA ASN A 150 8.80 -8.44 9.62
C ASN A 150 7.94 -9.14 10.70
N SER A 151 8.56 -9.77 11.69
CA SER A 151 7.90 -10.40 12.86
C SER A 151 8.11 -9.68 14.19
N GLU A 152 9.03 -8.71 14.26
CA GLU A 152 9.43 -8.06 15.52
C GLU A 152 9.42 -6.54 15.34
N MET A 153 8.45 -5.85 15.95
CA MET A 153 8.29 -4.41 15.73
C MET A 153 7.66 -3.71 16.93
N THR A 154 7.76 -2.39 16.99
CA THR A 154 7.11 -1.61 18.05
C THR A 154 5.59 -1.64 17.92
N THR A 155 4.87 -1.33 19.01
CA THR A 155 3.41 -1.18 18.99
C THR A 155 2.96 -0.19 17.91
N THR A 156 3.65 0.94 17.78
CA THR A 156 3.37 1.95 16.75
C THR A 156 3.41 1.37 15.35
N LEU A 157 4.44 0.59 15.00
CA LEU A 157 4.55 -0.02 13.68
C LEU A 157 3.47 -1.09 13.47
N ARG A 158 3.25 -1.93 14.48
CA ARG A 158 2.24 -3.00 14.42
C ARG A 158 0.84 -2.47 14.14
N GLU A 159 0.45 -1.40 14.83
CA GLU A 159 -0.85 -0.73 14.66
C GLU A 159 -0.95 0.11 13.36
N LEU A 160 0.19 0.57 12.82
CA LEU A 160 0.24 1.41 11.64
C LEU A 160 0.16 0.62 10.33
N CYS A 161 0.85 -0.53 10.24
CA CYS A 161 1.07 -1.20 8.96
C CYS A 161 0.73 -2.69 8.92
N THR A 162 0.19 -3.28 9.99
CA THR A 162 -0.15 -4.72 10.04
C THR A 162 -1.59 -4.98 10.42
N PRO A 163 -2.22 -6.05 9.92
CA PRO A 163 -3.58 -6.42 10.31
C PRO A 163 -3.66 -6.98 11.76
N PHE A 164 -2.51 -7.24 12.40
CA PHE A 164 -2.40 -7.85 13.72
C PHE A 164 -2.44 -6.81 14.85
N ARG A 165 -3.50 -5.98 14.88
CA ARG A 165 -3.69 -4.96 15.91
C ARG A 165 -3.75 -5.56 17.31
N ILE A 166 -3.11 -4.88 18.26
CA ILE A 166 -3.18 -5.16 19.69
C ILE A 166 -4.50 -4.61 20.23
N HIS A 167 -4.91 -3.41 19.78
CA HIS A 167 -6.12 -2.74 20.24
C HIS A 167 -7.31 -2.99 19.30
N LYS A 168 -8.13 -4.02 19.59
CA LYS A 168 -9.26 -4.42 18.73
C LYS A 168 -10.58 -3.69 19.01
N GLU A 169 -10.77 -3.16 20.22
CA GLU A 169 -12.08 -2.73 20.74
C GLU A 169 -12.49 -1.28 20.35
N ALA A 170 -11.55 -0.47 19.85
CA ALA A 170 -11.81 0.92 19.48
C ALA A 170 -12.04 1.08 17.96
N GLU A 171 -12.77 2.14 17.58
CA GLU A 171 -12.76 2.68 16.22
C GLU A 171 -11.30 2.88 15.79
N TRP A 172 -10.94 2.33 14.63
CA TRP A 172 -9.55 2.37 14.21
C TRP A 172 -9.13 3.78 13.80
N THR A 173 -8.05 4.27 14.38
CA THR A 173 -7.31 5.42 13.90
C THR A 173 -5.83 5.04 13.93
N PRO A 174 -5.09 5.22 12.82
CA PRO A 174 -3.69 4.84 12.80
C PRO A 174 -2.87 5.69 13.80
N PRO A 175 -1.79 5.13 14.38
CA PRO A 175 -0.87 5.90 15.22
C PRO A 175 -0.38 7.16 14.51
N ASN A 176 -0.25 8.26 15.25
CA ASN A 176 0.06 9.60 14.71
C ASN A 176 -0.95 10.16 13.71
N GLY A 177 -2.06 9.47 13.47
CA GLY A 177 -3.06 9.86 12.50
C GLY A 177 -4.36 10.41 13.11
N THR A 178 -5.15 11.04 12.25
CA THR A 178 -6.53 11.47 12.50
C THR A 178 -7.33 11.25 11.22
N TRP A 179 -8.63 10.99 11.34
CA TRP A 179 -9.54 11.05 10.20
C TRP A 179 -9.83 12.51 9.87
N THR A 180 -9.76 12.87 8.59
CA THR A 180 -9.98 14.24 8.11
C THR A 180 -10.92 14.20 6.92
N ASP A 181 -11.99 14.99 6.95
CA ASP A 181 -12.86 15.17 5.78
C ASP A 181 -12.15 16.00 4.71
N LEU A 182 -11.89 15.35 3.58
CA LEU A 182 -11.24 15.93 2.41
C LEU A 182 -12.23 16.26 1.29
N GLY A 183 -13.54 16.20 1.53
CA GLY A 183 -14.57 16.43 0.51
C GLY A 183 -14.48 17.81 -0.15
N ALA A 184 -14.20 18.86 0.62
CA ALA A 184 -13.97 20.22 0.10
C ALA A 184 -12.70 20.34 -0.77
N CYS A 185 -11.79 19.37 -0.69
CA CYS A 185 -10.56 19.29 -1.47
C CYS A 185 -10.74 18.44 -2.74
N TYR A 186 -11.90 17.84 -2.98
CA TYR A 186 -12.09 16.95 -4.12
C TYR A 186 -12.24 17.74 -5.41
N SER A 187 -11.39 17.45 -6.39
CA SER A 187 -11.52 17.96 -7.76
C SER A 187 -11.51 16.77 -8.71
N PRO A 188 -12.63 16.47 -9.42
CA PRO A 188 -12.66 15.36 -10.35
C PRO A 188 -11.74 15.68 -11.52
N THR A 189 -10.64 14.92 -11.64
CA THR A 189 -9.80 14.92 -12.84
C THR A 189 -9.92 13.56 -13.53
N ALA A 190 -9.54 13.48 -14.81
CA ALA A 190 -9.50 12.20 -15.51
C ALA A 190 -8.68 11.19 -14.71
N ALA A 191 -9.18 9.97 -14.53
CA ALA A 191 -8.50 8.88 -13.82
C ALA A 191 -7.14 8.58 -14.46
N ALA A 192 -6.10 9.28 -14.01
CA ALA A 192 -4.76 9.06 -14.51
C ALA A 192 -4.17 7.83 -13.81
N PHE A 193 -3.66 6.88 -14.60
CA PHE A 193 -2.95 5.68 -14.11
C PHE A 193 -1.74 6.02 -13.24
N SER A 194 -1.22 7.24 -13.32
CA SER A 194 -0.08 7.65 -12.51
C SER A 194 -0.46 8.15 -11.12
N ASN A 195 -1.76 8.35 -10.84
CA ASN A 195 -2.21 8.96 -9.59
C ASN A 195 -2.02 8.02 -8.41
N GLN A 196 -2.21 6.71 -8.55
CA GLN A 196 -2.22 5.81 -7.39
C GLN A 196 -0.80 5.64 -6.84
N VAL A 197 -0.55 6.13 -5.63
CA VAL A 197 0.69 5.92 -4.89
C VAL A 197 0.38 5.18 -3.60
N GLN A 198 1.05 4.04 -3.40
CA GLN A 198 0.91 3.23 -2.20
C GLN A 198 1.40 3.97 -0.95
N GLY A 199 0.70 3.80 0.17
CA GLY A 199 1.08 4.37 1.47
C GLY A 199 1.69 3.36 2.45
N ALA A 200 1.48 3.59 3.74
CA ALA A 200 2.09 2.84 4.85
C ALA A 200 1.43 1.47 5.15
N THR A 201 0.99 0.74 4.14
CA THR A 201 0.46 -0.64 4.25
C THR A 201 0.96 -1.51 3.09
N SER A 202 1.04 -2.83 3.27
CA SER A 202 1.62 -3.78 2.30
C SER A 202 0.63 -4.21 1.21
N ASN A 203 -0.12 -3.27 0.64
CA ASN A 203 -1.18 -3.54 -0.34
C ASN A 203 -0.81 -3.22 -1.79
N SER A 204 0.46 -3.37 -2.16
CA SER A 204 0.95 -3.17 -3.54
C SER A 204 0.11 -3.91 -4.58
N TRP A 205 -0.44 -5.08 -4.23
CA TRP A 205 -1.36 -5.87 -5.04
C TRP A 205 -2.62 -5.11 -5.48
N LEU A 206 -3.26 -4.38 -4.56
CA LEU A 206 -4.45 -3.58 -4.82
C LEU A 206 -4.10 -2.31 -5.60
N ILE A 207 -3.00 -1.64 -5.25
CA ILE A 207 -2.56 -0.40 -5.91
C ILE A 207 -2.17 -0.67 -7.38
N ALA A 208 -1.47 -1.77 -7.64
CA ALA A 208 -1.14 -2.20 -8.99
C ALA A 208 -2.39 -2.58 -9.79
N ALA A 209 -3.38 -3.22 -9.17
CA ALA A 209 -4.65 -3.53 -9.82
C ALA A 209 -5.44 -2.26 -10.18
N LEU A 210 -5.60 -1.32 -9.24
CA LEU A 210 -6.26 -0.03 -9.48
C LEU A 210 -5.60 0.76 -10.61
N THR A 211 -4.26 0.81 -10.61
CA THR A 211 -3.46 1.42 -11.68
C THR A 211 -3.74 0.76 -13.04
N SER A 212 -3.79 -0.57 -13.08
CA SER A 212 -4.01 -1.33 -14.32
C SER A 212 -5.42 -1.14 -14.87
N VAL A 213 -6.42 -1.06 -14.00
CA VAL A 213 -7.80 -0.74 -14.37
C VAL A 213 -7.89 0.69 -14.90
N ALA A 214 -7.34 1.67 -14.19
CA ALA A 214 -7.33 3.06 -14.67
C ALA A 214 -6.58 3.25 -15.99
N TRP A 215 -5.55 2.43 -16.26
CA TRP A 215 -4.79 2.46 -17.50
C TRP A 215 -5.54 1.88 -18.70
N SER A 216 -6.19 0.73 -18.52
CA SER A 216 -6.77 -0.05 -19.64
C SER A 216 -8.27 0.17 -19.83
N ASP A 217 -8.98 0.52 -18.74
CA ASP A 217 -10.44 0.69 -18.70
C ASP A 217 -10.82 1.83 -17.72
N PRO A 218 -10.41 3.09 -18.00
CA PRO A 218 -10.64 4.23 -17.10
C PRO A 218 -12.12 4.50 -16.84
N ALA A 219 -13.04 4.07 -17.73
CA ALA A 219 -14.48 4.22 -17.55
C ALA A 219 -15.04 3.39 -16.39
N THR A 220 -14.30 2.37 -15.93
CA THR A 220 -14.65 1.57 -14.74
C THR A 220 -14.40 2.35 -13.44
N ILE A 221 -13.56 3.39 -13.47
CA ILE A 221 -13.26 4.22 -12.30
C ILE A 221 -14.38 5.24 -12.07
N LYS A 222 -15.05 5.11 -10.92
CA LYS A 222 -16.09 6.00 -10.44
C LYS A 222 -15.45 7.24 -9.83
N HIS A 223 -16.01 8.40 -10.16
CA HIS A 223 -15.68 9.68 -9.56
C HIS A 223 -16.85 10.17 -8.71
N TYR A 224 -16.55 10.90 -7.63
CA TYR A 224 -17.58 11.61 -6.90
C TYR A 224 -18.19 12.71 -7.78
N ALA A 225 -19.52 12.81 -7.78
CA ALA A 225 -20.31 13.74 -8.58
C ALA A 225 -20.81 14.95 -7.77
N GLY A 226 -20.02 15.43 -6.82
CA GLY A 226 -20.35 16.65 -6.07
C GLY A 226 -20.17 17.92 -6.88
N ARG A 227 -20.84 19.00 -6.45
CA ARG A 227 -20.71 20.32 -7.06
C ARG A 227 -19.23 20.71 -7.17
N PRO A 228 -18.77 21.19 -8.34
CA PRO A 228 -17.45 21.80 -8.43
C PRO A 228 -17.36 22.93 -7.40
N ALA A 229 -16.19 23.09 -6.78
CA ALA A 229 -15.91 24.25 -5.94
C ALA A 229 -16.36 25.50 -6.71
N SER A 230 -17.24 26.30 -6.10
CA SER A 230 -17.76 27.50 -6.75
C SER A 230 -16.57 28.36 -7.20
N SER A 231 -16.67 28.92 -8.41
CA SER A 231 -15.69 29.76 -9.07
C SER A 231 -15.30 31.04 -8.31
N ASN A 232 -15.79 31.24 -7.08
CA ASN A 232 -15.61 32.46 -6.31
C ASN A 232 -14.35 32.47 -5.42
N HIS A 233 -13.63 31.35 -5.28
CA HIS A 233 -12.37 31.32 -4.51
C HIS A 233 -11.10 31.63 -5.33
N ALA A 234 -11.23 31.88 -6.64
CA ALA A 234 -10.10 32.34 -7.46
C ALA A 234 -9.65 33.79 -7.13
N SER A 235 -10.38 34.52 -6.30
CA SER A 235 -10.05 35.91 -5.93
C SER A 235 -9.03 36.05 -4.80
N CYS A 236 -8.67 34.99 -4.06
CA CYS A 236 -7.72 35.13 -2.95
C CYS A 236 -6.25 35.26 -3.40
N CYS A 237 -5.96 35.18 -4.70
CA CYS A 237 -4.61 35.29 -5.25
C CYS A 237 -4.28 36.69 -5.84
N SER A 238 -5.01 37.75 -5.50
CA SER A 238 -4.68 39.10 -5.97
C SER A 238 -5.10 40.20 -4.98
N ARG A 239 -4.15 40.63 -4.15
CA ARG A 239 -3.76 42.04 -3.88
C ARG A 239 -3.18 42.19 -2.48
N GLY A 240 -1.90 42.56 -2.44
CA GLY A 240 -1.40 43.40 -1.35
C GLY A 240 -1.99 44.81 -1.44
N GLY A 241 -2.16 45.43 -0.28
CA GLY A 241 -2.26 46.88 -0.11
C GLY A 241 -3.57 47.55 -0.49
N GLY A 242 -4.29 48.07 0.50
CA GLY A 242 -5.32 49.10 0.33
C GLY A 242 -6.47 48.95 1.31
N GLY A 243 -6.57 49.85 2.29
CA GLY A 243 -7.70 49.92 3.22
C GLY A 243 -8.97 50.48 2.58
N GLY A 244 -10.10 50.25 3.24
CA GLY A 244 -11.39 50.84 2.93
C GLY A 244 -12.51 50.01 3.57
N GLY A 245 -13.25 50.61 4.51
CA GLY A 245 -14.37 49.97 5.19
C GLY A 245 -15.63 49.88 4.32
N GLY A 246 -16.58 49.09 4.81
CA GLY A 246 -17.91 48.91 4.24
C GLY A 246 -18.58 47.72 4.92
N ASP A 247 -19.44 48.03 5.88
CA ASP A 247 -20.40 47.12 6.49
C ASP A 247 -21.41 46.68 5.43
N ASP A 248 -21.65 45.37 5.29
CA ASP A 248 -22.88 44.82 4.72
C ASP A 248 -23.11 43.43 5.34
N ASP A 249 -24.11 43.38 6.22
CA ASP A 249 -24.71 42.18 6.79
C ASP A 249 -25.50 41.45 5.70
N ASP A 250 -24.94 40.36 5.16
CA ASP A 250 -25.71 39.37 4.40
C ASP A 250 -25.62 38.02 5.14
N ASP A 251 -26.71 37.69 5.84
CA ASP A 251 -27.03 36.38 6.40
C ASP A 251 -27.11 35.33 5.28
N VAL A 252 -25.96 34.78 4.89
CA VAL A 252 -25.92 33.57 4.07
C VAL A 252 -26.22 32.37 4.98
N VAL A 253 -27.49 31.98 4.99
CA VAL A 253 -27.95 30.68 5.50
C VAL A 253 -27.03 29.58 4.95
N ALA A 254 -26.27 28.96 5.84
CA ALA A 254 -25.37 27.85 5.55
C ALA A 254 -26.18 26.64 5.04
N GLY A 255 -26.43 26.60 3.72
CA GLY A 255 -27.00 25.44 3.06
C GLY A 255 -26.13 24.22 3.30
N SER A 256 -26.74 23.11 3.76
CA SER A 256 -26.07 21.86 4.10
C SER A 256 -25.08 21.46 3.01
N ALA A 257 -23.78 21.45 3.33
CA ALA A 257 -22.76 20.94 2.44
C ALA A 257 -23.11 19.49 2.07
N SER A 258 -23.39 19.24 0.79
CA SER A 258 -23.65 17.88 0.30
C SER A 258 -22.45 17.00 0.65
N GLU A 259 -22.68 16.01 1.49
CA GLU A 259 -21.68 15.10 2.03
C GLU A 259 -20.94 14.38 0.87
N CYS A 260 -19.62 14.49 0.83
CA CYS A 260 -18.81 13.85 -0.20
C CYS A 260 -18.86 12.33 -0.05
N ARG A 261 -19.50 11.62 -1.00
CA ARG A 261 -19.73 10.17 -0.96
C ARG A 261 -19.42 9.49 -2.29
N LEU A 262 -18.65 8.39 -2.25
CA LEU A 262 -18.31 7.57 -3.42
C LEU A 262 -18.86 6.16 -3.26
N SER A 263 -19.60 5.68 -4.27
CA SER A 263 -20.16 4.33 -4.31
C SER A 263 -19.45 3.47 -5.35
N ILE A 264 -18.88 2.34 -4.91
CA ILE A 264 -18.09 1.42 -5.73
C ILE A 264 -18.70 0.02 -5.63
N LYS A 265 -18.91 -0.64 -6.77
CA LYS A 265 -19.34 -2.04 -6.80
C LYS A 265 -18.12 -2.94 -6.85
N PHE A 266 -18.01 -3.86 -5.90
CA PHE A 266 -17.02 -4.92 -5.90
C PHE A 266 -17.69 -6.26 -6.20
N HIS A 267 -16.95 -7.14 -6.86
CA HIS A 267 -17.42 -8.44 -7.31
C HIS A 267 -16.67 -9.54 -6.55
N SER A 268 -17.40 -10.49 -5.94
CA SER A 268 -16.79 -11.67 -5.33
C SER A 268 -16.09 -12.51 -6.39
N LYS A 269 -14.81 -12.83 -6.16
CA LYS A 269 -13.96 -13.63 -7.05
C LYS A 269 -13.12 -14.68 -6.30
N GLY A 270 -13.45 -14.93 -5.03
CA GLY A 270 -12.72 -15.82 -4.13
C GLY A 270 -11.36 -15.27 -3.68
N GLY A 271 -10.58 -16.09 -2.98
CA GLY A 271 -9.30 -15.70 -2.37
C GLY A 271 -9.45 -15.12 -0.97
N ASP A 272 -8.32 -14.81 -0.32
CA ASP A 272 -8.28 -14.44 1.10
C ASP A 272 -8.77 -13.02 1.39
N LYS A 273 -8.94 -12.18 0.35
CA LYS A 273 -9.39 -10.79 0.43
C LYS A 273 -10.65 -10.61 -0.41
N ASP A 274 -11.69 -11.36 -0.08
CA ASP A 274 -12.95 -11.38 -0.81
C ASP A 274 -14.13 -11.19 0.13
N ALA A 275 -15.24 -10.71 -0.42
CA ALA A 275 -16.51 -10.61 0.27
C ALA A 275 -17.65 -10.75 -0.75
N PRO A 276 -18.91 -10.96 -0.32
CA PRO A 276 -20.03 -11.01 -1.24
C PRO A 276 -20.11 -9.78 -2.16
N THR A 277 -20.50 -10.00 -3.42
CA THR A 277 -20.66 -8.93 -4.41
C THR A 277 -21.64 -7.88 -3.91
N ARG A 278 -21.19 -6.63 -3.76
CA ARG A 278 -22.05 -5.51 -3.32
C ARG A 278 -21.48 -4.15 -3.70
N THR A 279 -22.32 -3.13 -3.59
CA THR A 279 -21.92 -1.73 -3.67
C THR A 279 -21.57 -1.22 -2.28
N VAL A 280 -20.39 -0.65 -2.11
CA VAL A 280 -19.93 -0.01 -0.87
C VAL A 280 -19.87 1.50 -1.08
N THR A 281 -20.42 2.24 -0.12
CA THR A 281 -20.44 3.71 -0.14
C THR A 281 -19.58 4.26 1.00
N VAL A 282 -18.57 5.04 0.65
CA VAL A 282 -17.65 5.70 1.58
C VAL A 282 -17.80 7.22 1.53
N ASN A 283 -17.66 7.87 2.68
CA ASN A 283 -17.47 9.31 2.74
C ASN A 283 -16.00 9.70 2.48
N CYS A 284 -15.74 11.00 2.34
CA CYS A 284 -14.40 11.53 2.06
C CYS A 284 -13.53 11.80 3.29
N GLU A 285 -13.87 11.21 4.45
CA GLU A 285 -12.96 11.16 5.59
C GLU A 285 -11.84 10.14 5.32
N LEU A 286 -10.58 10.58 5.37
CA LEU A 286 -9.41 9.75 5.14
C LEU A 286 -8.36 9.94 6.25
N PRO A 287 -7.54 8.92 6.57
CA PRO A 287 -6.52 9.07 7.59
C PRO A 287 -5.37 9.97 7.12
N THR A 288 -5.12 11.02 7.88
CA THR A 288 -4.00 11.94 7.69
C THR A 288 -3.11 11.95 8.92
N ASN A 289 -1.82 12.19 8.72
CA ASN A 289 -0.88 12.34 9.82
C ASN A 289 -1.12 13.68 10.54
N LYS A 290 -1.23 13.66 11.87
CA LYS A 290 -1.56 14.83 12.70
C LYS A 290 -0.56 15.98 12.55
N SER A 291 0.72 15.69 12.36
CA SER A 291 1.79 16.69 12.29
C SER A 291 1.94 17.30 10.90
N SER A 292 1.90 16.46 9.86
CA SER A 292 2.13 16.90 8.47
C SER A 292 0.85 17.17 7.67
N SER A 293 -0.30 16.70 8.17
CA SER A 293 -1.56 16.68 7.42
C SER A 293 -1.45 15.95 6.07
N MET A 294 -0.53 14.99 5.93
CA MET A 294 -0.41 14.15 4.72
C MET A 294 -1.25 12.89 4.84
N LEU A 295 -1.81 12.41 3.73
CA LEU A 295 -2.43 11.07 3.67
C LEU A 295 -1.40 10.00 4.05
N MET A 296 -1.82 9.05 4.90
CA MET A 296 -0.94 8.00 5.43
C MET A 296 -0.95 6.72 4.57
N TYR A 297 -2.04 6.46 3.86
CA TYR A 297 -2.24 5.27 3.02
C TYR A 297 -2.26 5.65 1.54
N CYS A 298 -3.06 5.00 0.70
CA CYS A 298 -3.12 5.32 -0.71
C CYS A 298 -3.39 6.81 -0.92
N ARG A 299 -2.63 7.42 -1.83
CA ARG A 299 -2.68 8.86 -2.10
C ARG A 299 -2.44 9.16 -3.58
N PRO A 300 -3.07 10.21 -4.12
CA PRO A 300 -2.79 10.63 -5.49
C PRO A 300 -1.36 11.21 -5.63
N SER A 301 -0.71 11.00 -6.76
CA SER A 301 0.63 11.54 -7.04
C SER A 301 0.68 13.07 -6.98
N SER A 302 -0.44 13.75 -7.26
CA SER A 302 -0.59 15.21 -7.14
C SER A 302 -0.58 15.71 -5.68
N VAL A 303 -1.02 14.89 -4.73
CA VAL A 303 -0.97 15.22 -3.28
C VAL A 303 0.18 14.52 -2.56
N ASN A 304 0.95 13.67 -3.26
CA ASN A 304 2.22 13.14 -2.77
C ASN A 304 3.21 14.27 -2.42
N ALA A 305 2.92 15.52 -2.82
CA ALA A 305 3.74 16.68 -2.59
C ALA A 305 3.20 17.78 -1.67
N MET A 306 1.95 17.71 -1.16
CA MET A 306 1.34 18.83 -0.44
C MET A 306 0.56 18.42 0.82
N PRO A 307 0.70 19.17 1.94
CA PRO A 307 -0.21 19.08 3.08
C PRO A 307 -1.66 19.32 2.63
N VAL A 308 -2.63 18.66 3.26
CA VAL A 308 -4.07 18.84 2.99
C VAL A 308 -4.49 20.32 3.04
N SER A 309 -3.88 21.13 3.90
CA SER A 309 -4.11 22.58 3.99
C SER A 309 -3.79 23.33 2.69
N ARG A 310 -2.83 22.84 1.90
CA ARG A 310 -2.51 23.38 0.56
C ARG A 310 -3.34 22.77 -0.56
N VAL A 311 -3.85 21.55 -0.39
CA VAL A 311 -4.80 20.93 -1.37
C VAL A 311 -6.08 21.76 -1.48
N ARG A 312 -6.56 22.33 -0.36
CA ARG A 312 -7.69 23.29 -0.33
C ARG A 312 -7.39 24.57 -1.12
N ALA A 313 -6.16 25.06 -1.07
CA ALA A 313 -5.75 26.33 -1.70
C ALA A 313 -5.45 26.19 -3.21
N CYS A 314 -5.15 24.98 -3.71
CA CYS A 314 -4.72 24.75 -5.08
C CYS A 314 -5.82 24.18 -6.01
N GLY A 315 -7.09 24.28 -5.64
CA GLY A 315 -8.20 23.81 -6.49
C GLY A 315 -8.48 22.30 -6.43
N GLY A 316 -8.00 21.62 -5.38
CA GLY A 316 -8.34 20.24 -5.05
C GLY A 316 -7.42 19.16 -5.66
N GLY A 317 -7.58 17.91 -5.18
CA GLY A 317 -6.84 16.73 -5.61
C GLY A 317 -7.75 15.52 -5.88
N ASP A 318 -7.24 14.58 -6.68
CA ASP A 318 -8.00 13.43 -7.19
C ASP A 318 -8.03 12.30 -6.14
N LEU A 319 -8.97 12.37 -5.19
CA LEU A 319 -8.99 11.47 -4.01
C LEU A 319 -9.44 10.04 -4.30
N TRP A 320 -9.90 9.74 -5.51
CA TRP A 320 -10.48 8.43 -5.82
C TRP A 320 -9.55 7.25 -5.46
N PRO A 321 -8.20 7.29 -5.59
CA PRO A 321 -7.38 6.14 -5.23
C PRO A 321 -7.52 5.79 -3.73
N ALA A 322 -7.49 6.81 -2.87
CA ALA A 322 -7.64 6.68 -1.44
C ALA A 322 -9.06 6.21 -1.05
N LEU A 323 -10.08 6.72 -1.75
CA LEU A 323 -11.47 6.31 -1.53
C LEU A 323 -11.72 4.86 -2.00
N TYR A 324 -11.08 4.42 -3.08
CA TYR A 324 -11.13 3.04 -3.54
C TYR A 324 -10.47 2.08 -2.56
N GLU A 325 -9.29 2.43 -2.03
CA GLU A 325 -8.63 1.65 -0.97
C GLU A 325 -9.52 1.57 0.27
N LYS A 326 -10.10 2.69 0.70
CA LYS A 326 -11.04 2.75 1.83
C LYS A 326 -12.27 1.88 1.61
N ALA A 327 -12.91 2.00 0.44
CA ALA A 327 -14.10 1.21 0.12
C ALA A 327 -13.78 -0.29 0.03
N PHE A 328 -12.60 -0.64 -0.50
CA PHE A 328 -12.15 -2.03 -0.54
C PHE A 328 -11.91 -2.58 0.87
N ALA A 329 -11.25 -1.82 1.75
CA ALA A 329 -11.06 -2.20 3.14
C ALA A 329 -12.41 -2.42 3.86
N GLN A 330 -13.36 -1.50 3.70
CA GLN A 330 -14.71 -1.66 4.24
C GLN A 330 -15.41 -2.89 3.66
N TRP A 331 -15.27 -3.16 2.35
CA TRP A 331 -15.89 -4.29 1.69
C TRP A 331 -15.45 -5.63 2.28
N ILE A 332 -14.15 -5.80 2.54
CA ILE A 332 -13.60 -7.06 3.05
C ILE A 332 -13.74 -7.23 4.58
N THR A 333 -13.85 -6.15 5.36
CA THR A 333 -13.93 -6.25 6.83
C THR A 333 -15.35 -6.32 7.37
N THR A 334 -16.33 -5.77 6.66
CA THR A 334 -17.74 -5.82 7.08
C THR A 334 -18.45 -7.09 6.60
N ALA A 335 -17.71 -8.05 6.03
CA ALA A 335 -18.22 -9.40 5.73
C ALA A 335 -17.79 -10.42 6.78
N THR A 336 -16.82 -10.11 7.65
CA THR A 336 -16.27 -11.03 8.66
C THR A 336 -16.90 -10.87 10.03
N THR A 337 -17.86 -9.95 10.20
CA THR A 337 -18.48 -9.66 11.51
C THR A 337 -19.83 -10.34 11.71
N ASP A 338 -20.37 -11.01 10.70
CA ASP A 338 -21.74 -11.53 10.74
C ASP A 338 -21.79 -13.04 11.12
N ASP A 339 -20.64 -13.68 11.39
CA ASP A 339 -20.52 -15.14 11.59
C ASP A 339 -20.09 -15.58 13.01
N ASP A 340 -19.85 -14.67 13.98
CA ASP A 340 -19.26 -15.00 15.30
C ASP A 340 -20.22 -14.90 16.51
N ASP A 341 -21.53 -14.67 16.33
CA ASP A 341 -22.48 -14.42 17.44
C ASP A 341 -23.33 -15.64 17.90
N ASP A 342 -23.05 -16.85 17.44
CA ASP A 342 -23.80 -18.07 17.85
C ASP A 342 -22.90 -19.12 18.54
N ASP A 343 -22.49 -18.91 19.80
CA ASP A 343 -22.44 -19.97 20.83
C ASP A 343 -22.04 -19.41 22.21
N GLU A 344 -22.93 -19.51 23.20
CA GLU A 344 -22.67 -20.25 24.44
C GLU A 344 -23.97 -20.27 25.25
N GLY A 345 -24.71 -21.37 25.08
CA GLY A 345 -25.78 -21.76 25.98
C GLY A 345 -25.21 -22.19 27.34
N ILE A 346 -25.76 -21.63 28.41
CA ILE A 346 -25.62 -22.18 29.77
C ILE A 346 -27.02 -22.33 30.34
N ASP A 347 -27.46 -23.59 30.40
CA ASP A 347 -28.50 -24.08 31.28
C ASP A 347 -28.08 -23.87 32.74
N GLU A 348 -28.98 -23.39 33.60
CA GLU A 348 -28.99 -23.83 35.01
C GLU A 348 -30.36 -23.67 35.67
N ASP A 349 -30.75 -24.78 36.32
CA ASP A 349 -32.01 -25.12 36.95
C ASP A 349 -32.25 -24.47 38.33
N SER A 350 -33.54 -24.27 38.63
CA SER A 350 -34.22 -24.50 39.92
C SER A 350 -33.94 -23.61 41.16
N HIS A 351 -34.98 -23.02 41.75
CA HIS A 351 -35.52 -23.38 43.09
C HIS A 351 -36.68 -22.46 43.54
N ASP A 352 -37.64 -23.10 44.24
CA ASP A 352 -38.91 -22.62 44.80
C ASP A 352 -38.82 -21.56 45.92
N GLY A 353 -39.92 -20.83 46.18
CA GLY A 353 -40.16 -20.20 47.49
C GLY A 353 -41.27 -19.14 47.57
N HIS A 354 -42.36 -19.48 48.26
CA HIS A 354 -43.58 -18.70 48.54
C HIS A 354 -43.41 -17.34 49.26
N GLY A 355 -44.39 -16.43 49.08
CA GLY A 355 -44.71 -15.39 50.08
C GLY A 355 -45.66 -14.26 49.62
N LEU A 356 -46.90 -14.28 50.11
CA LEU A 356 -47.93 -13.24 49.96
C LEU A 356 -47.64 -12.00 50.84
N HIS A 357 -47.86 -10.76 50.34
CA HIS A 357 -48.68 -9.72 51.02
C HIS A 357 -48.79 -8.37 50.27
N HIS A 358 -50.03 -7.86 50.25
CA HIS A 358 -50.57 -6.49 50.14
C HIS A 358 -49.74 -5.28 49.64
N GLY A 359 -50.34 -4.53 48.71
CA GLY A 359 -50.88 -3.19 49.05
C GLY A 359 -50.31 -1.94 48.36
N HIS A 360 -51.14 -1.36 47.49
CA HIS A 360 -51.37 0.09 47.25
C HIS A 360 -50.36 1.01 46.52
N HIS A 361 -50.93 1.65 45.49
CA HIS A 361 -50.68 2.98 44.89
C HIS A 361 -49.31 3.37 44.30
N GLY A 362 -49.37 3.85 43.05
CA GLY A 362 -48.32 4.67 42.45
C GLY A 362 -48.43 4.78 40.94
N HIS A 363 -49.34 5.62 40.46
CA HIS A 363 -49.34 6.12 39.08
C HIS A 363 -48.11 7.02 38.88
N HIS A 364 -47.15 6.64 38.04
CA HIS A 364 -46.31 7.58 37.29
C HIS A 364 -45.74 6.90 36.04
N GLY A 365 -46.12 7.42 34.88
CA GLY A 365 -45.53 7.04 33.60
C GLY A 365 -44.08 7.48 33.53
N HIS A 366 -43.20 6.51 33.25
CA HIS A 366 -41.87 6.75 32.69
C HIS A 366 -41.88 6.23 31.25
N HIS A 367 -42.32 7.08 30.34
CA HIS A 367 -41.95 7.00 28.94
C HIS A 367 -41.00 8.17 28.66
N GLY A 368 -39.74 7.86 28.34
CA GLY A 368 -38.79 8.86 27.86
C GLY A 368 -37.37 8.67 28.36
N HIS A 369 -36.74 7.53 28.06
CA HIS A 369 -35.26 7.45 28.04
C HIS A 369 -34.69 6.35 27.13
N HIS A 370 -35.51 5.66 26.34
CA HIS A 370 -35.05 4.61 25.42
C HIS A 370 -34.67 5.10 24.02
N HIS A 371 -35.04 6.33 23.63
CA HIS A 371 -34.81 6.81 22.25
C HIS A 371 -33.42 7.43 22.02
N ASP A 372 -32.79 7.99 23.05
CA ASP A 372 -31.51 8.73 22.93
C ASP A 372 -30.31 7.77 22.79
N ARG A 373 -30.34 6.63 23.50
CA ARG A 373 -29.28 5.61 23.42
C ARG A 373 -29.24 4.87 22.08
N SER A 374 -30.41 4.63 21.46
CA SER A 374 -30.47 3.95 20.16
C SER A 374 -29.89 4.81 19.04
N GLU A 375 -30.11 6.12 19.07
CA GLU A 375 -29.57 7.04 18.06
C GLU A 375 -28.04 7.19 18.20
N GLU A 376 -27.52 7.30 19.43
CA GLU A 376 -26.07 7.33 19.66
C GLU A 376 -25.36 6.04 19.22
N GLU A 377 -25.97 4.87 19.48
CA GLU A 377 -25.44 3.58 19.04
C GLU A 377 -25.48 3.41 17.52
N GLU A 378 -26.57 3.81 16.86
CA GLU A 378 -26.68 3.81 15.40
C GLU A 378 -25.64 4.75 14.74
N VAL A 379 -25.47 5.97 15.27
CA VAL A 379 -24.46 6.92 14.77
C VAL A 379 -23.05 6.37 15.00
N ARG A 380 -22.78 5.75 16.15
CA ARG A 380 -21.49 5.11 16.45
C ARG A 380 -21.22 3.93 15.52
N GLN A 381 -22.21 3.09 15.24
CA GLN A 381 -22.09 2.00 14.27
C GLN A 381 -21.84 2.56 12.87
N GLN A 382 -22.62 3.53 12.40
CA GLN A 382 -22.42 4.16 11.09
C GLN A 382 -21.01 4.76 10.94
N ARG A 383 -20.48 5.43 11.98
CA ARG A 383 -19.11 5.95 12.01
C ARG A 383 -18.05 4.85 11.95
N LYS A 384 -18.22 3.77 12.73
CA LYS A 384 -17.33 2.59 12.71
C LYS A 384 -17.24 2.00 11.30
N HIS A 385 -18.35 1.96 10.55
CA HIS A 385 -18.37 1.49 9.17
C HIS A 385 -17.65 2.43 8.18
N GLN A 386 -17.60 3.73 8.47
CA GLN A 386 -16.94 4.74 7.62
C GLN A 386 -15.46 4.93 7.95
N ARG A 387 -14.93 4.28 8.99
CA ARG A 387 -13.53 4.31 9.39
C ARG A 387 -12.94 2.90 9.45
N PRO A 388 -12.95 2.16 8.32
CA PRO A 388 -12.44 0.80 8.28
C PRO A 388 -10.94 0.78 8.57
N ASP A 389 -10.47 -0.33 9.13
CA ASP A 389 -9.04 -0.59 9.31
C ASP A 389 -8.37 -0.87 7.95
N LEU A 390 -7.61 0.11 7.45
CA LEU A 390 -6.94 0.00 6.14
C LEU A 390 -5.78 -0.99 6.16
N THR A 391 -5.25 -1.35 7.33
CA THR A 391 -4.19 -2.38 7.45
C THR A 391 -4.69 -3.77 7.07
N GLN A 392 -6.02 -3.99 7.06
CA GLN A 392 -6.64 -5.25 6.63
C GLN A 392 -6.45 -5.51 5.13
N THR A 393 -6.03 -4.50 4.35
CA THR A 393 -5.64 -4.66 2.94
C THR A 393 -4.21 -5.18 2.74
N ALA A 394 -3.45 -5.40 3.83
CA ALA A 394 -2.12 -5.99 3.78
C ALA A 394 -2.14 -7.34 3.04
N HIS A 395 -1.22 -7.47 2.08
CA HIS A 395 -0.91 -8.63 1.23
C HIS A 395 -2.11 -9.33 0.56
N GLY A 396 -1.97 -9.65 -0.74
CA GLY A 396 -3.07 -10.30 -1.46
C GLY A 396 -2.75 -10.65 -2.91
N ASP A 397 -3.80 -11.00 -3.65
CA ASP A 397 -3.72 -11.48 -5.03
C ASP A 397 -4.03 -10.33 -6.01
N PRO A 398 -3.02 -9.81 -6.74
CA PRO A 398 -3.22 -8.67 -7.63
C PRO A 398 -4.11 -9.00 -8.84
N VAL A 399 -4.20 -10.27 -9.25
CA VAL A 399 -5.04 -10.68 -10.39
C VAL A 399 -6.50 -10.73 -9.97
N LYS A 400 -6.79 -11.26 -8.77
CA LYS A 400 -8.14 -11.22 -8.19
C LYS A 400 -8.59 -9.80 -7.93
N ALA A 401 -7.73 -8.92 -7.43
CA ALA A 401 -8.09 -7.50 -7.23
C ALA A 401 -8.64 -6.88 -8.52
N MET A 402 -7.99 -7.10 -9.66
CA MET A 402 -8.49 -6.60 -10.95
C MET A 402 -9.85 -7.20 -11.30
N ALA A 403 -10.05 -8.50 -11.09
CA ALA A 403 -11.32 -9.16 -11.33
C ALA A 403 -12.43 -8.69 -10.37
N GLN A 404 -12.11 -8.38 -9.11
CA GLN A 404 -13.03 -7.86 -8.10
C GLN A 404 -13.44 -6.40 -8.41
N LEU A 405 -12.53 -5.62 -8.98
CA LEU A 405 -12.78 -4.24 -9.41
C LEU A 405 -13.61 -4.14 -10.69
N THR A 406 -13.48 -5.11 -11.61
CA THR A 406 -14.04 -5.02 -12.96
C THR A 406 -15.17 -6.02 -13.23
N GLY A 407 -15.32 -7.05 -12.40
CA GLY A 407 -16.23 -8.17 -12.65
C GLY A 407 -15.74 -9.17 -13.70
N ARG A 408 -14.54 -8.98 -14.28
CA ARG A 408 -13.93 -9.84 -15.32
C ARG A 408 -13.39 -11.18 -14.78
N GLU A 409 -12.89 -12.05 -15.65
CA GLU A 409 -12.27 -13.33 -15.27
C GLU A 409 -10.77 -13.15 -15.02
N ALA A 410 -10.27 -13.71 -13.91
CA ALA A 410 -8.84 -13.70 -13.57
C ALA A 410 -8.10 -14.82 -14.30
N GLN A 411 -7.06 -14.46 -15.06
CA GLN A 411 -6.19 -15.40 -15.77
C GLN A 411 -4.75 -15.27 -15.28
N TYR A 412 -4.09 -16.40 -15.02
CA TYR A 412 -2.75 -16.47 -14.44
C TYR A 412 -1.75 -17.08 -15.40
N PHE A 413 -0.53 -16.55 -15.40
CA PHE A 413 0.59 -17.02 -16.19
C PHE A 413 1.87 -16.99 -15.35
N PHE A 414 2.20 -18.11 -14.72
CA PHE A 414 3.43 -18.28 -13.96
C PHE A 414 4.64 -18.27 -14.88
N THR A 415 5.71 -17.63 -14.43
CA THR A 415 6.90 -17.48 -15.27
C THR A 415 7.63 -18.79 -15.42
N ASP A 416 7.67 -19.67 -14.40
CA ASP A 416 8.49 -20.89 -14.36
C ASP A 416 8.31 -21.81 -15.57
N SER A 417 7.09 -21.94 -16.10
CA SER A 417 6.75 -22.78 -17.26
C SER A 417 7.02 -22.14 -18.62
N ARG A 418 7.48 -20.88 -18.67
CA ARG A 418 7.52 -20.06 -19.89
C ARG A 418 8.90 -19.50 -20.17
N THR A 419 9.22 -19.25 -21.45
CA THR A 419 10.40 -18.46 -21.81
C THR A 419 10.11 -16.97 -21.72
N GLY A 420 11.14 -16.11 -21.71
CA GLY A 420 10.93 -14.67 -21.82
C GLY A 420 10.17 -14.26 -23.09
N ALA A 421 10.37 -15.00 -24.20
CA ALA A 421 9.66 -14.75 -25.45
C ALA A 421 8.16 -15.08 -25.35
N ASP A 422 7.80 -16.16 -24.65
CA ASP A 422 6.41 -16.55 -24.41
C ASP A 422 5.70 -15.50 -23.54
N LEU A 423 6.35 -15.08 -22.44
CA LEU A 423 5.85 -14.04 -21.54
C LEU A 423 5.62 -12.71 -22.26
N LEU A 424 6.54 -12.31 -23.13
CA LEU A 424 6.32 -11.13 -23.97
C LEU A 424 5.18 -11.36 -24.98
N GLY A 425 5.09 -12.54 -25.57
CA GLY A 425 3.99 -12.92 -26.46
C GLY A 425 2.62 -12.78 -25.79
N LEU A 426 2.51 -13.20 -24.53
CA LEU A 426 1.34 -13.01 -23.68
C LEU A 426 1.01 -11.53 -23.49
N VAL A 427 1.97 -10.72 -23.05
CA VAL A 427 1.75 -9.26 -22.90
C VAL A 427 1.24 -8.66 -24.22
N ARG A 428 1.86 -9.01 -25.35
CA ARG A 428 1.47 -8.54 -26.68
C ARG A 428 0.05 -8.94 -27.07
N ALA A 429 -0.38 -10.15 -26.71
CA ALA A 429 -1.73 -10.66 -26.98
C ALA A 429 -2.83 -9.87 -26.23
N HIS A 430 -2.47 -9.16 -25.17
CA HIS A 430 -3.36 -8.31 -24.37
C HIS A 430 -3.13 -6.81 -24.62
N CYS A 431 -2.41 -6.45 -25.69
CA CYS A 431 -2.12 -5.07 -26.05
C CYS A 431 -2.65 -4.70 -27.45
N VAL A 432 -3.01 -3.43 -27.62
CA VAL A 432 -3.26 -2.78 -28.92
C VAL A 432 -2.35 -1.58 -29.02
N ASN A 433 -1.68 -1.38 -30.16
CA ASN A 433 -0.71 -0.30 -30.35
C ASN A 433 0.31 -0.20 -29.20
N GLN A 434 0.84 -1.36 -28.78
CA GLN A 434 1.81 -1.50 -27.69
C GLN A 434 1.29 -1.24 -26.27
N GLN A 435 0.06 -0.76 -26.11
CA GLN A 435 -0.60 -0.47 -24.84
C GLN A 435 -1.50 -1.63 -24.38
N ALA A 436 -1.44 -1.99 -23.10
CA ALA A 436 -2.35 -2.96 -22.50
C ALA A 436 -3.81 -2.45 -22.55
N VAL A 437 -4.71 -3.28 -23.10
CA VAL A 437 -6.15 -2.98 -23.23
C VAL A 437 -7.02 -3.81 -22.29
N TYR A 438 -6.41 -4.74 -21.57
CA TYR A 438 -7.01 -5.43 -20.42
C TYR A 438 -6.16 -5.12 -19.19
N PRO A 439 -6.77 -5.00 -18.00
CA PRO A 439 -6.02 -4.83 -16.77
C PRO A 439 -5.04 -5.99 -16.61
N ALA A 440 -3.75 -5.67 -16.47
CA ALA A 440 -2.68 -6.65 -16.36
C ALA A 440 -1.68 -6.27 -15.28
N VAL A 441 -1.24 -7.23 -14.49
CA VAL A 441 -0.28 -7.07 -13.40
C VAL A 441 0.77 -8.17 -13.46
N ALA A 442 1.98 -7.86 -13.03
CA ALA A 442 3.05 -8.82 -12.82
C ALA A 442 3.55 -8.72 -11.38
N TRP A 443 4.03 -9.81 -10.80
CA TRP A 443 4.60 -9.77 -9.44
C TRP A 443 5.99 -10.40 -9.40
N THR A 444 6.87 -9.76 -8.64
CA THR A 444 8.24 -10.22 -8.45
C THR A 444 8.27 -11.50 -7.60
N ARG A 445 9.34 -12.28 -7.76
CA ARG A 445 9.68 -13.32 -6.78
C ARG A 445 9.83 -12.70 -5.39
N PRO A 446 9.58 -13.43 -4.30
CA PRO A 446 9.74 -12.87 -2.97
C PRO A 446 11.19 -12.53 -2.64
N SER A 447 12.13 -13.17 -3.33
CA SER A 447 13.54 -12.94 -3.15
C SER A 447 14.37 -13.24 -4.40
N HIS A 448 15.43 -12.45 -4.60
CA HIS A 448 16.43 -12.66 -5.65
C HIS A 448 17.70 -11.88 -5.31
N PRO A 449 18.93 -12.39 -5.58
CA PRO A 449 20.16 -11.62 -5.37
C PRO A 449 20.17 -10.26 -6.06
N ALA A 450 19.48 -10.15 -7.20
CA ALA A 450 19.37 -8.91 -7.96
C ALA A 450 18.49 -7.83 -7.31
N PHE A 451 17.73 -8.13 -6.25
CA PHE A 451 16.95 -7.11 -5.54
C PHE A 451 17.80 -6.23 -4.62
N ARG A 452 19.04 -6.64 -4.33
CA ARG A 452 19.96 -5.80 -3.56
C ARG A 452 20.35 -4.57 -4.38
N GLY A 453 20.00 -3.39 -3.89
CA GLY A 453 20.28 -2.09 -4.52
C GLY A 453 19.50 -1.81 -5.78
N CYS A 454 18.41 -2.54 -5.99
CA CYS A 454 17.60 -2.46 -7.18
C CYS A 454 16.35 -1.63 -6.95
N THR A 455 15.88 -1.00 -8.02
CA THR A 455 14.55 -0.38 -8.09
C THR A 455 13.41 -1.40 -8.07
N LEU A 456 13.72 -2.69 -8.23
CA LEU A 456 12.78 -3.79 -8.05
C LEU A 456 12.80 -4.28 -6.60
N ALA A 457 11.62 -4.32 -6.00
CA ALA A 457 11.41 -4.91 -4.70
C ALA A 457 10.84 -6.33 -4.84
N GLY A 458 11.31 -7.25 -4.01
CA GLY A 458 10.78 -8.61 -3.93
C GLY A 458 9.35 -8.62 -3.40
N ASN A 459 8.54 -9.59 -3.84
CA ASN A 459 7.14 -9.77 -3.45
C ASN A 459 6.25 -8.54 -3.66
N VAL A 460 6.48 -7.78 -4.73
CA VAL A 460 5.70 -6.59 -5.08
C VAL A 460 4.95 -6.82 -6.38
N ALA A 461 3.70 -6.34 -6.44
CA ALA A 461 2.92 -6.29 -7.66
C ALA A 461 3.19 -5.00 -8.43
N TYR A 462 3.34 -5.12 -9.74
CA TYR A 462 3.58 -4.05 -10.70
C TYR A 462 2.46 -4.06 -11.73
N SER A 463 2.01 -2.88 -12.15
CA SER A 463 1.06 -2.77 -13.26
C SER A 463 1.78 -2.97 -14.58
N VAL A 464 1.20 -3.76 -15.49
CA VAL A 464 1.71 -3.93 -16.85
C VAL A 464 1.03 -2.92 -17.74
N LEU A 465 1.79 -1.94 -18.22
CA LEU A 465 1.27 -0.87 -19.07
C LEU A 465 1.32 -1.26 -20.56
N GLY A 466 2.21 -2.17 -20.92
CA GLY A 466 2.32 -2.70 -22.27
C GLY A 466 3.71 -3.21 -22.58
N TRP A 467 4.17 -3.04 -23.83
CA TRP A 467 5.46 -3.55 -24.28
C TRP A 467 6.14 -2.60 -25.27
N ALA A 468 7.46 -2.67 -25.39
CA ALA A 468 8.22 -1.90 -26.38
C ALA A 468 9.30 -2.76 -27.04
N ALA A 469 9.64 -2.46 -28.30
CA ALA A 469 10.74 -3.10 -29.01
C ALA A 469 11.49 -2.07 -29.88
N PRO A 470 12.28 -1.16 -29.26
CA PRO A 470 12.98 -0.09 -29.98
C PRO A 470 14.05 -0.61 -30.95
N GLN A 471 14.51 -1.85 -30.77
CA GLN A 471 15.41 -2.57 -31.68
C GLN A 471 14.89 -4.01 -31.84
N GLU A 472 15.03 -4.62 -33.03
CA GLU A 472 14.49 -5.97 -33.28
C GLU A 472 14.93 -7.04 -32.27
N ARG A 473 16.11 -6.87 -31.67
CA ARG A 473 16.71 -7.78 -30.69
C ARG A 473 16.37 -7.47 -29.24
N LYS A 474 15.98 -6.25 -28.89
CA LYS A 474 15.69 -5.86 -27.50
C LYS A 474 14.21 -5.59 -27.32
N ARG A 475 13.57 -6.39 -26.47
CA ARG A 475 12.12 -6.37 -26.26
C ARG A 475 11.81 -6.26 -24.78
N TYR A 476 10.91 -5.35 -24.46
CA TYR A 476 10.65 -4.91 -23.10
C TYR A 476 9.18 -5.04 -22.74
N VAL A 477 8.92 -5.39 -21.49
CA VAL A 477 7.63 -5.19 -20.81
C VAL A 477 7.70 -3.84 -20.10
N ILE A 478 6.69 -3.01 -20.27
CA ILE A 478 6.57 -1.70 -19.61
C ILE A 478 5.76 -1.87 -18.34
N LEU A 479 6.35 -1.49 -17.21
CA LEU A 479 5.80 -1.70 -15.88
C LEU A 479 5.68 -0.37 -15.12
N ARG A 480 4.77 -0.33 -14.14
CA ARG A 480 4.70 0.73 -13.14
C ARG A 480 4.84 0.19 -11.73
N HIS A 481 5.76 0.77 -10.96
CA HIS A 481 5.95 0.53 -9.54
C HIS A 481 4.78 1.16 -8.75
N PRO A 482 4.11 0.42 -7.86
CA PRO A 482 2.99 0.94 -7.06
C PRO A 482 3.36 2.05 -6.08
N TRP A 483 4.65 2.24 -5.81
CA TRP A 483 5.15 3.34 -4.97
C TRP A 483 5.19 4.66 -5.73
N GLY A 484 4.96 4.66 -7.05
CA GLY A 484 4.92 5.88 -7.84
C GLY A 484 6.27 6.60 -7.97
N VAL A 485 7.37 5.90 -7.71
CA VAL A 485 8.74 6.38 -7.84
C VAL A 485 9.62 5.27 -8.39
N THR A 486 10.64 5.66 -9.14
CA THR A 486 11.78 4.83 -9.51
C THR A 486 12.99 5.47 -8.83
N GLU A 487 13.87 4.68 -8.19
CA GLU A 487 14.98 5.27 -7.44
C GLU A 487 15.91 6.13 -8.33
N PRO A 488 16.48 7.21 -7.79
CA PRO A 488 17.40 8.09 -8.50
C PRO A 488 18.59 7.37 -9.13
N GLU A 489 19.05 7.89 -10.27
CA GLU A 489 20.29 7.45 -10.89
C GLU A 489 21.48 7.66 -9.93
N GLY A 490 22.09 6.58 -9.45
CA GLY A 490 23.28 6.58 -8.59
C GLY A 490 23.10 5.81 -7.28
N LEU A 491 21.87 5.64 -6.81
CA LEU A 491 21.54 4.62 -5.79
C LEU A 491 21.50 3.22 -6.42
N ALA A 492 21.08 3.13 -7.69
CA ALA A 492 20.88 1.88 -8.43
C ALA A 492 21.50 1.88 -9.86
N SER A 493 22.15 2.96 -10.31
CA SER A 493 22.28 3.28 -11.76
C SER A 493 23.36 2.55 -12.56
N GLY A 494 24.12 1.63 -12.00
CA GLY A 494 25.27 1.05 -12.72
C GLY A 494 25.10 -0.38 -13.24
N TYR A 495 24.16 -1.15 -12.70
CA TYR A 495 24.45 -2.57 -12.47
C TYR A 495 23.40 -3.58 -12.93
N TYR A 496 22.30 -3.19 -13.57
CA TYR A 496 21.19 -4.12 -13.85
C TYR A 496 21.00 -4.42 -15.35
N PRO A 497 21.51 -5.56 -15.85
CA PRO A 497 21.17 -6.04 -17.18
C PRO A 497 19.66 -6.16 -17.34
N GLY A 498 19.11 -5.47 -18.32
CA GLY A 498 17.72 -5.65 -18.75
C GLY A 498 16.67 -4.79 -18.03
N VAL A 499 16.97 -4.07 -16.95
CA VAL A 499 16.01 -3.09 -16.36
C VAL A 499 16.44 -1.68 -16.75
N VAL A 500 15.47 -0.89 -17.22
CA VAL A 500 15.72 0.39 -17.87
C VAL A 500 14.74 1.44 -17.32
N GLY A 501 15.27 2.51 -16.72
CA GLY A 501 14.55 3.70 -16.29
C GLY A 501 15.33 4.96 -16.68
N GLY A 502 14.70 6.12 -16.78
CA GLY A 502 15.43 7.36 -17.11
C GLY A 502 15.54 7.65 -18.61
N SER A 503 15.56 8.94 -18.97
CA SER A 503 15.83 9.46 -20.32
C SER A 503 17.25 9.15 -20.86
N GLY A 504 18.13 8.57 -20.04
CA GLY A 504 19.51 8.20 -20.41
C GLY A 504 19.72 6.75 -20.86
N SER A 505 18.70 5.89 -20.85
CA SER A 505 18.90 4.43 -20.84
C SER A 505 18.46 3.71 -22.12
N GLY A 506 18.86 4.16 -23.30
CA GLY A 506 18.79 3.37 -24.56
C GLY A 506 17.40 2.95 -25.08
N LEU A 507 16.33 3.17 -24.31
CA LEU A 507 14.95 3.22 -24.76
C LEU A 507 14.68 4.65 -25.19
N ASP A 508 14.63 4.86 -26.50
CA ASP A 508 14.33 6.17 -27.05
C ASP A 508 12.88 6.57 -26.67
N VAL A 509 12.78 7.61 -25.85
CA VAL A 509 11.54 8.20 -25.33
C VAL A 509 10.54 8.55 -26.43
N ARG A 510 10.94 8.63 -27.70
CA ARG A 510 10.06 8.89 -28.85
C ARG A 510 9.18 7.70 -29.24
N PHE A 511 9.47 6.47 -28.77
CA PHE A 511 8.74 5.26 -29.21
C PHE A 511 7.52 4.90 -28.35
N TRP A 512 7.39 5.43 -27.14
CA TRP A 512 6.18 5.27 -26.33
C TRP A 512 5.32 6.54 -26.43
N PRO A 513 4.07 6.46 -26.91
CA PRO A 513 3.24 7.63 -27.13
C PRO A 513 2.38 7.87 -25.88
N PRO A 514 2.86 8.61 -24.86
CA PRO A 514 3.48 9.93 -25.03
C PRO A 514 4.93 9.97 -24.57
N ALA A 515 5.75 10.72 -25.31
CA ALA A 515 7.21 10.75 -25.25
C ALA A 515 7.84 11.34 -23.95
N ALA A 516 7.21 11.20 -22.79
CA ALA A 516 7.63 11.75 -21.49
C ALA A 516 7.33 10.84 -20.28
N MET A 517 7.01 9.56 -20.49
CA MET A 517 6.55 8.67 -19.40
C MET A 517 7.57 7.67 -18.87
N LEU A 518 8.71 7.48 -19.54
CA LEU A 518 9.81 6.69 -18.99
C LEU A 518 10.70 7.66 -18.22
N ASP A 519 10.71 7.57 -16.87
CA ASP A 519 11.46 8.39 -15.89
C ASP A 519 10.65 9.18 -14.87
N SER A 520 9.31 9.14 -14.93
CA SER A 520 8.46 9.81 -13.94
C SER A 520 7.38 8.88 -13.39
N ARG A 521 7.05 9.05 -12.11
CA ARG A 521 5.89 8.42 -11.45
C ARG A 521 5.92 6.87 -11.39
N GLY A 522 7.13 6.30 -11.35
CA GLY A 522 7.37 4.87 -11.10
C GLY A 522 7.32 3.98 -12.35
N VAL A 523 7.37 4.54 -13.56
CA VAL A 523 7.33 3.76 -14.81
C VAL A 523 8.75 3.38 -15.25
N PHE A 524 8.93 2.12 -15.64
CA PHE A 524 10.20 1.57 -16.13
C PHE A 524 9.96 0.42 -17.10
N ALA A 525 11.02 -0.05 -17.76
CA ALA A 525 10.99 -1.14 -18.71
C ALA A 525 11.87 -2.30 -18.27
N VAL A 526 11.43 -3.53 -18.52
CA VAL A 526 12.18 -4.75 -18.21
C VAL A 526 12.29 -5.62 -19.46
N GLU A 527 13.51 -6.00 -19.82
CA GLU A 527 13.79 -6.93 -20.91
C GLU A 527 13.12 -8.27 -20.64
N ALA A 528 12.59 -8.91 -21.67
CA ALA A 528 11.86 -10.17 -21.54
C ALA A 528 12.63 -11.28 -20.77
N ALA A 529 13.96 -11.35 -20.93
CA ALA A 529 14.81 -12.28 -20.19
C ALA A 529 14.88 -11.94 -18.69
N ALA A 530 15.11 -10.68 -18.34
CA ALA A 530 15.09 -10.18 -16.97
C ALA A 530 13.71 -10.33 -16.33
N PHE A 531 12.63 -10.14 -17.10
CA PHE A 531 11.26 -10.34 -16.63
C PHE A 531 11.03 -11.80 -16.19
N LYS A 532 11.46 -12.77 -16.99
CA LYS A 532 11.42 -14.20 -16.64
C LYS A 532 12.21 -14.51 -15.36
N GLU A 533 13.37 -13.87 -15.18
CA GLU A 533 14.25 -14.10 -14.04
C GLU A 533 13.64 -13.54 -12.74
N TYR A 534 13.19 -12.28 -12.76
CA TYR A 534 12.81 -11.54 -11.56
C TYR A 534 11.34 -11.70 -11.16
N PHE A 535 10.46 -12.03 -12.12
CA PHE A 535 9.02 -12.15 -11.86
C PHE A 535 8.61 -13.61 -11.65
N ALA A 536 7.68 -13.82 -10.71
CA ALA A 536 7.09 -15.13 -10.43
C ALA A 536 5.85 -15.39 -11.30
N GLY A 537 5.16 -14.33 -11.73
CA GLY A 537 4.02 -14.46 -12.63
C GLY A 537 3.50 -13.15 -13.19
N LEU A 538 2.60 -13.31 -14.15
CA LEU A 538 1.79 -12.31 -14.83
C LEU A 538 0.32 -12.73 -14.69
N GLY A 539 -0.60 -11.77 -14.62
CA GLY A 539 -2.01 -12.05 -14.70
C GLY A 539 -2.80 -10.93 -15.38
N VAL A 540 -3.94 -11.30 -15.93
CA VAL A 540 -4.84 -10.42 -16.68
C VAL A 540 -6.27 -10.63 -16.20
N ALA A 541 -7.06 -9.56 -16.12
CA ALA A 541 -8.50 -9.65 -15.93
C ALA A 541 -9.20 -9.39 -17.26
N LYS A 542 -9.81 -10.42 -17.87
CA LYS A 542 -10.41 -10.35 -19.20
C LYS A 542 -11.91 -10.54 -19.20
#